data_AF-A0A7S9QDL3-F1
#
_entry.id   AF-A0A7S9QDL3-F1
#
_cell.length_a   1.000
_cell.length_b   1.000
_cell.length_c   1.000
_cell.angle_alpha   90.00
_cell.angle_beta   90.00
_cell.angle_gamma   90.00
#
_symmetry.space_group_name_H-M   'P 1'
#
loop_
_entity.id
_entity.type
_entity.pdbx_description
1 polymer ?
#
loop_
_entity_poly.entity_id
_entity_poly.type
_entity_poly.pdbx_seq_one_letter_code
_entity_poly.pdbx_strand_id
1 'polypeptide(L)'
;MKYVLNVIATVAVSAPMALFAQTTEDSERGETLRQISTHVGEMSATIDQEDIDDGLRLEPFQLFGEMILRDDVVYLMRHGPTDWSKLDVVDVSPTDCENQRIMSPEGAQNMRDLGSLLAFNDIVPSQIVVSEWCRNQQTLEHLTAGYNRATPGVLQDVPVQTDAELNLLLSLQGAKNVTALRERISAWEGDPDRSGPLLIITHYTNIEELTQFGVFEGEILVLDPQRNNQVLGTLRLRSASPDVGHFADALESPLLYEEQALDMVARYYNAINARDIDMMEDVLSDRWVVHGESAETMDVEGFFDQVAGIDEGLADVRFDVENVHVAEDVVTVVGTIRGTHTGVLYGAEPTGEEVAFGAIAVHQISNGEIVESWKMADRLALMEQLGKKE
;
A
#
# COMPACT_ATOMS: atom_id res chain seq x y z
N MET A 1 -39.85 6.41 -60.35
CA MET A 1 -41.24 6.79 -60.06
C MET A 1 -41.82 5.77 -59.10
N LYS A 2 -42.26 6.25 -57.91
CA LYS A 2 -43.04 5.60 -56.84
C LYS A 2 -42.36 4.58 -55.91
N TYR A 3 -42.08 5.12 -54.71
CA TYR A 3 -42.07 4.53 -53.37
C TYR A 3 -43.19 3.52 -53.11
N VAL A 4 -42.92 2.50 -52.28
CA VAL A 4 -43.73 2.17 -51.08
C VAL A 4 -42.79 1.67 -49.95
N LEU A 5 -43.00 2.26 -48.79
CA LEU A 5 -42.38 2.07 -47.48
C LEU A 5 -42.81 0.73 -46.85
N ASN A 6 -41.94 0.04 -46.12
CA ASN A 6 -42.40 -0.76 -44.97
C ASN A 6 -41.32 -0.89 -43.88
N VAL A 7 -41.81 -0.71 -42.67
CA VAL A 7 -41.17 -0.65 -41.35
C VAL A 7 -40.86 -2.07 -40.86
N ILE A 8 -39.85 -2.26 -39.99
CA ILE A 8 -39.94 -2.95 -38.67
C ILE A 8 -38.55 -3.18 -38.03
N ALA A 9 -38.43 -2.59 -36.83
CA ALA A 9 -37.77 -3.00 -35.59
C ALA A 9 -36.46 -3.80 -35.57
N THR A 10 -35.45 -3.13 -34.99
CA THR A 10 -34.25 -3.69 -34.37
C THR A 10 -34.61 -4.39 -33.06
N VAL A 11 -34.27 -5.67 -32.92
CA VAL A 11 -34.12 -6.35 -31.62
C VAL A 11 -32.82 -7.16 -31.71
N ALA A 12 -31.78 -6.72 -31.01
CA ALA A 12 -30.58 -7.50 -30.78
C ALA A 12 -30.82 -8.40 -29.56
N VAL A 13 -31.05 -9.69 -29.82
CA VAL A 13 -30.99 -10.75 -28.82
C VAL A 13 -29.60 -11.39 -28.90
N SER A 14 -28.99 -11.55 -27.74
CA SER A 14 -27.72 -12.21 -27.47
C SER A 14 -27.65 -13.66 -27.97
N ALA A 15 -26.49 -14.07 -28.47
CA ALA A 15 -26.08 -15.48 -28.55
C ALA A 15 -24.55 -15.60 -28.42
N PRO A 16 -24.04 -16.70 -27.84
CA PRO A 16 -22.72 -16.82 -27.24
C PRO A 16 -21.64 -17.10 -28.27
N MET A 17 -20.44 -16.51 -28.13
CA MET A 17 -19.29 -16.93 -28.92
C MET A 17 -18.51 -18.03 -28.21
N ALA A 18 -18.32 -19.09 -28.98
CA ALA A 18 -17.77 -20.38 -28.62
C ALA A 18 -16.27 -20.35 -28.34
N LEU A 19 -15.86 -21.26 -27.45
CA LEU A 19 -14.49 -21.75 -27.32
C LEU A 19 -13.95 -22.18 -28.69
N PHE A 20 -12.81 -21.63 -29.09
CA PHE A 20 -11.89 -22.29 -30.01
C PHE A 20 -10.62 -22.64 -29.23
N ALA A 21 -10.48 -23.92 -28.93
CA ALA A 21 -9.19 -24.54 -28.64
C ALA A 21 -8.41 -24.64 -29.97
N GLN A 22 -7.22 -24.05 -30.02
CA GLN A 22 -6.20 -24.44 -30.98
C GLN A 22 -5.06 -25.08 -30.19
N THR A 23 -4.88 -26.38 -30.41
CA THR A 23 -3.68 -27.12 -30.07
C THR A 23 -2.59 -26.77 -31.09
N THR A 24 -1.47 -26.24 -30.62
CA THR A 24 -0.19 -26.30 -31.34
C THR A 24 0.86 -26.81 -30.37
N GLU A 25 1.50 -27.90 -30.78
CA GLU A 25 2.59 -28.60 -30.13
C GLU A 25 3.83 -27.72 -29.89
N ASP A 26 4.50 -28.02 -28.78
CA ASP A 26 5.89 -27.73 -28.38
C ASP A 26 6.63 -26.52 -28.96
N SER A 27 6.93 -25.60 -28.04
CA SER A 27 8.15 -24.79 -28.06
C SER A 27 8.38 -24.24 -26.66
N GLU A 28 9.32 -24.84 -25.94
CA GLU A 28 9.94 -24.34 -24.70
C GLU A 28 10.16 -22.81 -24.76
N ARG A 29 9.51 -22.06 -23.87
CA ARG A 29 9.96 -20.72 -23.43
C ARG A 29 9.04 -20.15 -22.34
N GLY A 30 9.66 -19.90 -21.18
CA GLY A 30 9.24 -18.89 -20.20
C GLY A 30 7.88 -19.11 -19.57
N GLU A 31 7.85 -19.86 -18.46
CA GLU A 31 6.76 -19.74 -17.50
C GLU A 31 6.68 -18.28 -17.05
N THR A 32 5.71 -17.58 -17.63
CA THR A 32 5.32 -16.25 -17.20
C THR A 32 4.60 -16.47 -15.88
N LEU A 33 5.24 -16.10 -14.77
CA LEU A 33 4.61 -16.12 -13.45
C LEU A 33 3.36 -15.25 -13.53
N ARG A 34 2.19 -15.90 -13.58
CA ARG A 34 0.90 -15.22 -13.46
C ARG A 34 0.72 -14.89 -11.97
N GLN A 35 0.33 -13.66 -11.69
CA GLN A 35 -0.13 -13.24 -10.37
C GLN A 35 -1.32 -14.12 -9.95
N ILE A 36 -1.06 -15.04 -9.03
CA ILE A 36 -2.08 -15.87 -8.37
C ILE A 36 -2.18 -15.35 -6.93
N SER A 37 -2.76 -14.16 -6.77
CA SER A 37 -3.44 -13.81 -5.52
C SER A 37 -4.64 -12.94 -5.87
N THR A 38 -5.83 -13.44 -5.54
CA THR A 38 -7.09 -12.70 -5.54
C THR A 38 -7.57 -12.48 -4.10
N HIS A 39 -6.66 -12.50 -3.13
CA HIS A 39 -6.92 -12.13 -1.74
C HIS A 39 -6.14 -10.85 -1.42
N VAL A 40 -6.83 -9.72 -1.49
CA VAL A 40 -6.43 -8.46 -0.87
C VAL A 40 -7.29 -8.35 0.38
N GLY A 41 -6.82 -8.96 1.47
CA GLY A 41 -7.33 -8.70 2.81
C GLY A 41 -6.21 -8.01 3.57
N GLU A 42 -6.37 -6.70 3.83
CA GLU A 42 -5.46 -5.89 4.64
C GLU A 42 -5.31 -6.51 6.03
N MET A 43 -4.23 -7.26 6.25
CA MET A 43 -3.78 -7.60 7.60
C MET A 43 -2.57 -6.75 7.94
N SER A 44 -2.66 -5.43 7.84
CA SER A 44 -1.59 -4.57 8.37
C SER A 44 -1.64 -4.60 9.89
N ALA A 45 -0.54 -5.04 10.51
CA ALA A 45 -0.38 -4.97 11.96
C ALA A 45 0.71 -3.94 12.27
N THR A 46 0.39 -2.99 13.14
CA THR A 46 1.37 -2.06 13.68
C THR A 46 1.66 -2.44 15.12
N ILE A 47 2.95 -2.57 15.45
CA ILE A 47 3.40 -2.83 16.80
C ILE A 47 4.15 -1.60 17.29
N ASP A 48 3.54 -0.88 18.24
CA ASP A 48 4.13 0.27 18.90
C ASP A 48 4.86 -0.14 20.20
N GLN A 49 5.87 0.63 20.60
CA GLN A 49 6.57 0.48 21.88
C GLN A 49 6.69 1.84 22.55
N GLU A 50 6.42 1.94 23.86
CA GLU A 50 6.37 3.23 24.58
C GLU A 50 7.68 4.05 24.50
N ASP A 51 8.82 3.38 24.28
CA ASP A 51 10.16 4.00 24.24
C ASP A 51 10.69 4.26 22.80
N ILE A 52 9.85 4.05 21.78
CA ILE A 52 10.20 4.22 20.36
C ILE A 52 9.11 5.06 19.68
N ASP A 53 9.49 6.19 19.08
CA ASP A 53 8.56 7.15 18.44
C ASP A 53 7.93 6.63 17.13
N ASP A 54 8.17 5.37 16.78
CA ASP A 54 7.74 4.74 15.53
C ASP A 54 7.25 3.30 15.76
N GLY A 55 6.45 2.78 14.84
CA GLY A 55 5.86 1.44 14.92
C GLY A 55 6.45 0.49 13.88
N LEU A 56 6.51 -0.81 14.21
CA LEU A 56 6.80 -1.84 13.22
C LEU A 56 5.51 -2.20 12.49
N ARG A 57 5.49 -1.98 11.18
CA ARG A 57 4.40 -2.35 10.30
C ARG A 57 4.69 -3.66 9.58
N LEU A 58 3.71 -4.55 9.63
CA LEU A 58 3.76 -5.86 9.00
C LEU A 58 2.63 -5.96 7.99
N GLU A 59 2.95 -6.24 6.72
CA GLU A 59 1.98 -6.37 5.64
C GLU A 59 2.10 -7.75 5.00
N PRO A 60 1.58 -8.81 5.66
CA PRO A 60 1.56 -10.14 5.10
C PRO A 60 0.52 -10.22 3.97
N PHE A 61 0.95 -10.75 2.83
CA PHE A 61 0.06 -11.13 1.73
C PHE A 61 -0.64 -12.48 1.99
N GLN A 62 -0.26 -13.16 3.07
CA GLN A 62 -0.79 -14.46 3.54
C GLN A 62 -1.02 -14.44 5.07
N LEU A 63 -1.16 -15.61 5.72
CA LEU A 63 -1.40 -15.69 7.17
C LEU A 63 -0.20 -15.21 8.00
N PHE A 64 -0.43 -14.37 9.02
CA PHE A 64 0.60 -13.76 9.88
C PHE A 64 1.63 -14.77 10.46
N GLY A 65 1.17 -15.95 10.87
CA GLY A 65 2.04 -17.01 11.41
C GLY A 65 3.01 -17.62 10.38
N GLU A 66 2.71 -17.53 9.08
CA GLU A 66 3.61 -17.98 8.02
C GLU A 66 4.77 -17.00 7.77
N MET A 67 4.76 -15.79 8.34
CA MET A 67 5.76 -14.76 8.04
C MET A 67 6.83 -14.59 9.13
N ILE A 68 6.48 -14.76 10.41
CA ILE A 68 7.34 -14.34 11.55
C ILE A 68 7.81 -15.53 12.41
N LEU A 69 7.04 -16.62 12.45
CA LEU A 69 7.32 -17.78 13.32
C LEU A 69 8.12 -18.88 12.61
N ARG A 70 8.68 -18.58 11.43
CA ARG A 70 9.37 -19.55 10.58
C ARG A 70 10.87 -19.29 10.56
N ASP A 71 11.64 -20.37 10.68
CA ASP A 71 13.10 -20.34 10.60
C ASP A 71 13.60 -20.51 9.15
N ASP A 72 12.75 -21.06 8.28
CA ASP A 72 13.04 -21.40 6.88
C ASP A 72 12.72 -20.28 5.88
N VAL A 73 12.43 -19.06 6.36
CA VAL A 73 12.19 -17.89 5.53
C VAL A 73 13.42 -16.99 5.42
N VAL A 74 13.45 -16.17 4.36
CA VAL A 74 14.53 -15.21 4.10
C VAL A 74 13.99 -13.80 4.20
N TYR A 75 14.67 -12.96 4.97
CA TYR A 75 14.40 -11.54 5.12
C TYR A 75 15.35 -10.78 4.19
N LEU A 76 14.83 -10.30 3.08
CA LEU A 76 15.59 -9.55 2.09
C LEU A 76 15.38 -8.06 2.29
N MET A 77 16.33 -7.43 2.97
CA MET A 77 16.29 -6.04 3.40
C MET A 77 17.00 -5.12 2.41
N ARG A 78 16.36 -4.01 2.07
CA ARG A 78 17.07 -2.88 1.46
C ARG A 78 17.78 -2.08 2.54
N HIS A 79 19.00 -1.63 2.26
CA HIS A 79 19.74 -0.73 3.15
C HIS A 79 18.87 0.43 3.69
N GLY A 80 19.16 0.90 4.89
CA GLY A 80 18.44 1.99 5.54
C GLY A 80 18.55 3.34 4.81
N PRO A 81 17.79 4.35 5.25
CA PRO A 81 17.71 5.65 4.58
C PRO A 81 19.06 6.35 4.45
N THR A 82 19.27 6.98 3.30
CA THR A 82 20.58 7.53 2.92
C THR A 82 20.48 9.00 2.47
N ASP A 83 21.57 9.74 2.56
CA ASP A 83 21.59 11.18 2.27
C ASP A 83 21.54 11.46 0.77
N TRP A 84 20.34 11.74 0.26
CA TRP A 84 20.08 12.06 -1.15
C TRP A 84 20.66 13.40 -1.62
N SER A 85 21.19 14.25 -0.72
CA SER A 85 21.91 15.47 -1.12
C SER A 85 23.26 15.17 -1.79
N LYS A 86 23.76 13.93 -1.63
CA LYS A 86 25.00 13.44 -2.22
C LYS A 86 24.73 12.19 -3.05
N LEU A 87 25.22 12.18 -4.29
CA LEU A 87 25.16 11.01 -5.16
C LEU A 87 26.48 10.24 -5.14
N ASP A 88 26.39 8.94 -5.45
CA ASP A 88 27.56 8.09 -5.67
C ASP A 88 28.40 8.64 -6.84
N VAL A 89 29.73 8.66 -6.68
CA VAL A 89 30.63 8.93 -7.80
C VAL A 89 30.58 7.76 -8.78
N VAL A 90 30.62 8.05 -10.08
CA VAL A 90 30.64 7.03 -11.14
C VAL A 90 31.83 6.07 -10.95
N ASP A 91 31.61 4.76 -11.14
CA ASP A 91 32.61 3.69 -10.99
C ASP A 91 33.25 3.58 -9.59
N VAL A 92 32.60 4.10 -8.54
CA VAL A 92 33.08 3.95 -7.15
C VAL A 92 33.13 2.48 -6.71
N SER A 93 34.13 2.13 -5.90
CA SER A 93 34.28 0.81 -5.29
C SER A 93 33.30 0.63 -4.12
N PRO A 94 32.75 -0.59 -3.89
CA PRO A 94 31.89 -0.89 -2.74
C PRO A 94 32.49 -0.52 -1.37
N THR A 95 33.82 -0.53 -1.24
CA THR A 95 34.51 -0.23 0.03
C THR A 95 34.96 1.24 0.16
N ASP A 96 34.77 2.07 -0.87
CA ASP A 96 35.17 3.48 -0.86
C ASP A 96 34.05 4.39 -0.35
N CYS A 97 33.90 4.46 0.97
CA CYS A 97 32.81 5.21 1.59
C CYS A 97 32.89 6.73 1.38
N GLU A 98 34.07 7.29 1.09
CA GLU A 98 34.24 8.74 0.90
C GLU A 98 33.53 9.22 -0.37
N ASN A 99 33.52 8.38 -1.41
CA ASN A 99 32.92 8.69 -2.71
C ASN A 99 31.53 8.08 -2.91
N GLN A 100 30.96 7.49 -1.85
CA GLN A 100 29.61 6.95 -1.83
C GLN A 100 28.61 7.93 -1.20
N ARG A 101 27.35 7.73 -1.56
CA ARG A 101 26.16 8.11 -0.81
C ARG A 101 26.03 7.18 0.39
N ILE A 102 26.01 7.79 1.58
CA ILE A 102 26.04 7.10 2.86
C ILE A 102 24.73 7.32 3.63
N MET A 103 24.56 6.55 4.71
CA MET A 103 23.41 6.64 5.59
C MET A 103 23.26 8.04 6.19
N SER A 104 22.03 8.56 6.22
CA SER A 104 21.75 9.85 6.85
C SER A 104 21.68 9.71 8.38
N PRO A 105 21.84 10.80 9.17
CA PRO A 105 21.69 10.73 10.62
C PRO A 105 20.31 10.23 11.07
N GLU A 106 19.27 10.61 10.32
CA GLU A 106 17.89 10.13 10.50
C GLU A 106 17.79 8.63 10.18
N GLY A 107 18.31 8.20 9.02
CA GLY A 107 18.33 6.79 8.64
C GLY A 107 19.06 5.91 9.65
N ALA A 108 20.15 6.41 10.24
CA ALA A 108 20.85 5.73 11.32
C ALA A 108 19.98 5.56 12.58
N GLN A 109 19.14 6.55 12.90
CA GLN A 109 18.17 6.45 13.99
C GLN A 109 17.05 5.48 13.64
N ASN A 110 16.47 5.57 12.45
CA ASN A 110 15.46 4.62 11.97
C ASN A 110 15.95 3.17 12.07
N MET A 111 17.18 2.87 11.66
CA MET A 111 17.70 1.50 11.74
C MET A 111 17.91 1.01 13.18
N ARG A 112 18.25 1.91 14.13
CA ARG A 112 18.29 1.57 15.56
C ARG A 112 16.89 1.27 16.10
N ASP A 113 15.90 2.05 15.70
CA ASP A 113 14.52 1.87 16.15
C ASP A 113 13.92 0.60 15.56
N LEU A 114 14.15 0.34 14.26
CA LEU A 114 13.78 -0.91 13.61
C LEU A 114 14.41 -2.13 14.31
N GLY A 115 15.72 -2.09 14.58
CA GLY A 115 16.41 -3.19 15.28
C GLY A 115 15.85 -3.43 16.68
N SER A 116 15.48 -2.38 17.39
CA SER A 116 14.85 -2.48 18.71
C SER A 116 13.45 -3.10 18.61
N LEU A 117 12.64 -2.66 17.65
CA LEU A 117 11.29 -3.19 17.41
C LEU A 117 11.30 -4.66 17.00
N LEU A 118 12.24 -5.08 16.13
CA LEU A 118 12.39 -6.48 15.76
C LEU A 118 12.75 -7.33 16.99
N ALA A 119 13.69 -6.88 17.81
CA ALA A 119 14.10 -7.56 19.03
C ALA A 119 12.96 -7.70 20.06
N PHE A 120 12.16 -6.65 20.27
CA PHE A 120 11.02 -6.69 21.18
C PHE A 120 9.90 -7.65 20.74
N ASN A 121 9.90 -8.03 19.46
CA ASN A 121 8.93 -8.95 18.88
C ASN A 121 9.50 -10.35 18.64
N ASP A 122 10.64 -10.68 19.27
CA ASP A 122 11.35 -11.96 19.13
C ASP A 122 11.73 -12.29 17.67
N ILE A 123 11.84 -11.27 16.82
CA ILE A 123 12.27 -11.41 15.43
C ILE A 123 13.78 -11.31 15.40
N VAL A 124 14.47 -12.44 15.51
CA VAL A 124 15.94 -12.50 15.57
C VAL A 124 16.47 -13.38 14.43
N PRO A 125 17.36 -12.87 13.56
CA PRO A 125 17.92 -13.68 12.49
C PRO A 125 18.89 -14.74 13.01
N SER A 126 18.87 -15.92 12.39
CA SER A 126 19.82 -16.99 12.68
C SER A 126 21.17 -16.77 11.97
N GLN A 127 21.15 -16.11 10.82
CA GLN A 127 22.32 -15.75 10.04
C GLN A 127 22.10 -14.40 9.35
N ILE A 128 23.18 -13.63 9.20
CA ILE A 128 23.16 -12.34 8.49
C ILE A 128 24.15 -12.39 7.32
N VAL A 129 23.70 -12.00 6.13
CA VAL A 129 24.55 -11.77 4.96
C VAL A 129 24.37 -10.32 4.52
N VAL A 130 25.47 -9.61 4.31
CA VAL A 130 25.44 -8.17 4.03
C VAL A 130 26.32 -7.84 2.84
N SER A 131 25.85 -6.92 1.99
CA SER A 131 26.64 -6.37 0.89
C SER A 131 27.86 -5.58 1.38
N GLU A 132 28.95 -5.55 0.61
CA GLU A 132 30.17 -4.78 0.93
C GLU A 132 29.97 -3.27 0.92
N TRP A 133 28.94 -2.78 0.21
CA TRP A 133 28.65 -1.35 0.10
C TRP A 133 28.47 -0.68 1.46
N CYS A 134 29.07 0.49 1.65
CA CYS A 134 29.17 1.14 2.96
C CYS A 134 27.81 1.38 3.63
N ARG A 135 26.79 1.79 2.88
CA ARG A 135 25.42 1.98 3.41
C ARG A 135 24.78 0.69 3.94
N ASN A 136 25.14 -0.48 3.41
CA ASN A 136 24.66 -1.77 3.92
C ASN A 136 25.39 -2.14 5.21
N GLN A 137 26.71 -1.89 5.27
CA GLN A 137 27.49 -2.07 6.49
C GLN A 137 27.01 -1.15 7.62
N GLN A 138 26.70 0.12 7.31
CA GLN A 138 26.11 1.08 8.24
C GLN A 138 24.70 0.64 8.69
N THR A 139 23.90 0.08 7.77
CA THR A 139 22.59 -0.50 8.11
C THR A 139 22.75 -1.60 9.15
N LEU A 140 23.67 -2.55 8.91
CA LEU A 140 23.95 -3.64 9.85
C LEU A 140 24.42 -3.11 11.22
N GLU A 141 25.33 -2.14 11.23
CA GLU A 141 25.85 -1.53 12.46
C GLU A 141 24.74 -0.94 13.32
N HIS A 142 23.88 -0.11 12.71
CA HIS A 142 22.81 0.56 13.44
C HIS A 142 21.66 -0.37 13.80
N LEU A 143 21.32 -1.33 12.95
CA LEU A 143 20.36 -2.38 13.26
C LEU A 143 20.84 -3.19 14.48
N THR A 144 22.11 -3.60 14.49
CA THR A 144 22.72 -4.34 15.61
C THR A 144 22.73 -3.53 16.90
N ALA A 145 22.96 -2.21 16.82
CA ALA A 145 22.86 -1.32 17.97
C ALA A 145 21.42 -1.27 18.54
N GLY A 146 20.41 -1.28 17.66
CA GLY A 146 19.00 -1.40 18.04
C GLY A 146 18.67 -2.70 18.77
N TYR A 147 19.05 -3.83 18.19
CA TYR A 147 18.89 -5.14 18.82
C TYR A 147 19.51 -5.19 20.22
N ASN A 148 20.75 -4.71 20.37
CA ASN A 148 21.45 -4.70 21.66
C ASN A 148 20.86 -3.71 22.68
N ARG A 149 20.19 -2.66 22.23
CA ARG A 149 19.47 -1.72 23.12
C ARG A 149 18.26 -2.41 23.76
N ALA A 150 17.50 -3.16 22.98
CA ALA A 150 16.31 -3.89 23.44
C ALA A 150 16.69 -5.15 24.23
N THR A 151 17.56 -5.99 23.66
CA THR A 151 18.00 -7.26 24.24
C THR A 151 19.53 -7.38 24.13
N PRO A 152 20.29 -7.01 25.18
CA PRO A 152 21.75 -7.02 25.14
C PRO A 152 22.33 -8.39 24.79
N GLY A 153 23.18 -8.46 23.76
CA GLY A 153 23.88 -9.67 23.35
C GLY A 153 23.07 -10.62 22.45
N VAL A 154 21.84 -10.26 22.06
CA VAL A 154 20.96 -11.14 21.26
C VAL A 154 21.57 -11.57 19.92
N LEU A 155 22.42 -10.73 19.30
CA LEU A 155 23.11 -11.05 18.05
C LEU A 155 24.56 -11.52 18.24
N GLN A 156 25.03 -11.72 19.47
CA GLN A 156 26.45 -11.99 19.74
C GLN A 156 26.98 -13.25 19.03
N ASP A 157 26.15 -14.29 18.95
CA ASP A 157 26.51 -15.59 18.37
C ASP A 157 25.94 -15.80 16.96
N VAL A 158 25.34 -14.76 16.37
CA VAL A 158 24.77 -14.81 15.02
C VAL A 158 25.89 -14.61 13.99
N PRO A 159 26.13 -15.58 13.08
CA PRO A 159 27.13 -15.44 12.04
C PRO A 159 26.78 -14.31 11.07
N VAL A 160 27.75 -13.41 10.86
CA VAL A 160 27.67 -12.33 9.88
C VAL A 160 28.66 -12.60 8.74
N GLN A 161 28.16 -12.65 7.52
CA GLN A 161 28.98 -12.78 6.31
C GLN A 161 28.85 -11.52 5.44
N THR A 162 29.98 -10.91 5.10
CA THR A 162 30.02 -9.91 4.02
C THR A 162 30.22 -10.63 2.68
N ASP A 163 29.40 -10.31 1.68
CA ASP A 163 29.38 -11.01 0.39
C ASP A 163 29.33 -10.04 -0.80
N ALA A 164 30.31 -10.19 -1.69
CA ALA A 164 30.47 -9.37 -2.90
C ALA A 164 29.40 -9.64 -3.96
N GLU A 165 28.78 -10.84 -3.94
CA GLU A 165 27.70 -11.20 -4.87
C GLU A 165 26.42 -10.38 -4.63
N LEU A 166 26.32 -9.66 -3.51
CA LEU A 166 25.21 -8.77 -3.17
C LEU A 166 25.45 -7.34 -3.68
N ASN A 167 26.55 -7.07 -4.40
CA ASN A 167 26.94 -5.71 -4.79
C ASN A 167 26.36 -5.22 -6.12
N LEU A 168 25.35 -5.89 -6.70
CA LEU A 168 24.75 -5.48 -7.97
C LEU A 168 24.17 -4.06 -7.88
N LEU A 169 24.77 -3.15 -8.65
CA LEU A 169 24.29 -1.81 -8.96
C LEU A 169 24.71 -1.51 -10.40
N LEU A 170 23.75 -1.38 -11.31
CA LEU A 170 23.98 -1.43 -12.78
C LEU A 170 24.92 -0.35 -13.32
N SER A 171 25.17 0.73 -12.57
CA SER A 171 26.07 1.84 -12.92
C SER A 171 27.40 1.85 -12.16
N LEU A 172 27.68 0.84 -11.32
CA LEU A 172 28.81 0.81 -10.38
C LEU A 172 29.55 -0.54 -10.43
N GLN A 173 30.72 -0.61 -9.76
CA GLN A 173 31.49 -1.86 -9.67
C GLN A 173 30.79 -2.84 -8.71
N GLY A 174 30.57 -4.09 -9.13
CA GLY A 174 29.89 -5.08 -8.29
C GLY A 174 29.52 -6.38 -9.02
N ALA A 175 28.55 -7.10 -8.46
CA ALA A 175 28.01 -8.32 -9.06
C ALA A 175 27.39 -8.04 -10.43
N LYS A 176 27.45 -9.01 -11.35
CA LYS A 176 26.99 -8.83 -12.75
C LYS A 176 25.47 -9.00 -12.92
N ASN A 177 24.85 -9.79 -12.05
CA ASN A 177 23.42 -10.10 -12.03
C ASN A 177 23.07 -10.76 -10.69
N VAL A 178 21.79 -11.05 -10.48
CA VAL A 178 21.27 -11.62 -9.23
C VAL A 178 21.34 -13.16 -9.13
N THR A 179 22.02 -13.87 -10.04
CA THR A 179 21.97 -15.35 -10.09
C THR A 179 22.49 -15.99 -8.81
N ALA A 180 23.67 -15.56 -8.33
CA ALA A 180 24.25 -16.09 -7.10
C ALA A 180 23.39 -15.80 -5.87
N LEU A 181 22.77 -14.61 -5.83
CA LEU A 181 21.83 -14.26 -4.77
C LEU A 181 20.56 -15.11 -4.82
N ARG A 182 20.01 -15.38 -6.01
CA ARG A 182 18.87 -16.29 -6.20
C ARG A 182 19.20 -17.70 -5.72
N GLU A 183 20.34 -18.25 -6.13
CA GLU A 183 20.79 -19.59 -5.72
C GLU A 183 20.94 -19.68 -4.19
N ARG A 184 21.51 -18.65 -3.57
CA ARG A 184 21.62 -18.55 -2.11
C ARG A 184 20.25 -18.57 -1.42
N ILE A 185 19.31 -17.76 -1.88
CA ILE A 185 17.96 -17.68 -1.29
C ILE A 185 17.24 -19.03 -1.45
N SER A 186 17.27 -19.62 -2.66
CA SER A 186 16.61 -20.90 -2.93
C SER A 186 17.23 -22.10 -2.21
N ALA A 187 18.49 -22.00 -1.78
CA ALA A 187 19.16 -23.03 -1.01
C ALA A 187 18.92 -22.92 0.51
N TRP A 188 18.20 -21.90 0.99
CA TRP A 188 17.93 -21.73 2.41
C TRP A 188 16.87 -22.72 2.91
N GLU A 189 17.23 -23.52 3.92
CA GLU A 189 16.35 -24.48 4.60
C GLU A 189 16.24 -24.18 6.13
N GLY A 190 16.85 -23.09 6.60
CA GLY A 190 17.03 -22.78 8.03
C GLY A 190 18.43 -23.08 8.55
N ASP A 191 18.81 -22.49 9.69
CA ASP A 191 20.05 -22.81 10.40
C ASP A 191 19.80 -24.03 11.32
N PRO A 192 20.59 -25.13 11.21
CA PRO A 192 20.40 -26.32 12.04
C PRO A 192 20.71 -26.08 13.53
N ASP A 193 21.52 -25.07 13.85
CA ASP A 193 21.99 -24.78 15.20
C ASP A 193 21.24 -23.60 15.85
N ARG A 194 20.49 -22.79 15.07
CA ARG A 194 19.80 -21.58 15.54
C ARG A 194 18.41 -21.43 14.92
N SER A 195 17.44 -21.03 15.73
CA SER A 195 16.12 -20.61 15.24
C SER A 195 16.19 -19.15 14.80
N GLY A 196 15.47 -18.82 13.74
CA GLY A 196 15.42 -17.49 13.13
C GLY A 196 15.62 -17.52 11.61
N PRO A 197 15.14 -16.48 10.90
CA PRO A 197 15.30 -16.36 9.45
C PRO A 197 16.72 -16.00 9.03
N LEU A 198 17.02 -16.17 7.75
CA LEU A 198 18.21 -15.59 7.13
C LEU A 198 17.95 -14.12 6.79
N LEU A 199 18.71 -13.20 7.38
CA LEU A 199 18.66 -11.78 7.02
C LEU A 199 19.71 -11.46 5.96
N ILE A 200 19.27 -10.94 4.82
CA ILE A 200 20.12 -10.45 3.73
C ILE A 200 19.95 -8.94 3.59
N ILE A 201 21.01 -8.17 3.79
CA ILE A 201 21.00 -6.70 3.64
C ILE A 201 21.65 -6.33 2.30
N THR A 202 20.87 -5.75 1.40
CA THR A 202 21.25 -5.46 0.02
C THR A 202 20.64 -4.15 -0.53
N HIS A 203 20.59 -4.01 -1.86
CA HIS A 203 20.17 -2.82 -2.58
C HIS A 203 18.86 -3.03 -3.33
N TYR A 204 18.21 -1.91 -3.67
CA TYR A 204 17.01 -1.89 -4.49
C TYR A 204 17.13 -2.76 -5.75
N THR A 205 18.19 -2.57 -6.55
CA THR A 205 18.38 -3.29 -7.82
C THR A 205 18.42 -4.81 -7.66
N ASN A 206 19.03 -5.34 -6.60
CA ASN A 206 19.00 -6.78 -6.34
C ASN A 206 17.58 -7.27 -6.08
N ILE A 207 16.83 -6.53 -5.26
CA ILE A 207 15.49 -6.92 -4.84
C ILE A 207 14.55 -6.87 -6.03
N GLU A 208 14.55 -5.76 -6.77
CA GLU A 208 13.72 -5.58 -7.96
C GLU A 208 14.03 -6.62 -9.04
N GLU A 209 15.30 -6.91 -9.35
CA GLU A 209 15.62 -7.93 -10.35
C GLU A 209 15.26 -9.36 -9.89
N LEU A 210 15.24 -9.62 -8.59
CA LEU A 210 14.87 -10.93 -8.05
C LEU A 210 13.37 -11.15 -7.97
N THR A 211 12.63 -10.14 -7.51
CA THR A 211 11.25 -10.29 -7.06
C THR A 211 10.27 -9.45 -7.87
N GLN A 212 10.75 -8.42 -8.59
CA GLN A 212 9.97 -7.39 -9.27
C GLN A 212 9.15 -6.50 -8.31
N PHE A 213 9.47 -6.50 -7.01
CA PHE A 213 8.89 -5.59 -6.03
C PHE A 213 9.78 -4.36 -5.83
N GLY A 214 9.16 -3.19 -5.77
CA GLY A 214 9.79 -1.97 -5.25
C GLY A 214 9.73 -1.97 -3.72
N VAL A 215 10.85 -1.69 -3.08
CA VAL A 215 10.94 -1.62 -1.60
C VAL A 215 11.60 -0.31 -1.15
N PHE A 216 11.15 0.24 -0.02
CA PHE A 216 11.68 1.48 0.55
C PHE A 216 13.03 1.26 1.21
N GLU A 217 13.76 2.36 1.46
CA GLU A 217 14.98 2.30 2.26
C GLU A 217 14.65 1.84 3.68
N GLY A 218 15.28 0.74 4.13
CA GLY A 218 14.99 0.11 5.42
C GLY A 218 13.84 -0.89 5.45
N GLU A 219 13.17 -1.13 4.32
CA GLU A 219 12.12 -2.15 4.21
C GLU A 219 12.70 -3.56 4.00
N ILE A 220 12.03 -4.55 4.60
CA ILE A 220 12.38 -5.96 4.54
C ILE A 220 11.28 -6.71 3.80
N LEU A 221 11.64 -7.40 2.74
CA LEU A 221 10.77 -8.31 2.01
C LEU A 221 10.93 -9.73 2.56
N VAL A 222 9.83 -10.38 2.94
CA VAL A 222 9.87 -11.75 3.47
C VAL A 222 9.62 -12.74 2.34
N LEU A 223 10.56 -13.67 2.16
CA LEU A 223 10.55 -14.67 1.09
C LEU A 223 10.45 -16.08 1.65
N ASP A 224 9.71 -16.94 0.94
CA ASP A 224 9.63 -18.38 1.18
C ASP A 224 10.40 -19.15 0.09
N PRO A 225 11.65 -19.59 0.36
CA PRO A 225 12.44 -20.39 -0.57
C PRO A 225 11.73 -21.67 -1.03
N GLN A 226 10.98 -22.31 -0.13
CA GLN A 226 10.34 -23.60 -0.36
C GLN A 226 9.15 -23.49 -1.31
N ARG A 227 8.59 -22.28 -1.46
CA ARG A 227 7.51 -21.95 -2.41
C ARG A 227 8.05 -21.17 -3.61
N ASN A 228 9.20 -21.58 -4.15
CA ASN A 228 9.84 -20.94 -5.32
C ASN A 228 10.14 -19.45 -5.08
N ASN A 229 10.72 -19.13 -3.92
CA ASN A 229 11.02 -17.77 -3.47
C ASN A 229 9.80 -16.84 -3.46
N GLN A 230 8.61 -17.37 -3.11
CA GLN A 230 7.39 -16.59 -3.04
C GLN A 230 7.52 -15.48 -2.00
N VAL A 231 7.06 -14.27 -2.35
CA VAL A 231 6.96 -13.15 -1.41
C VAL A 231 5.76 -13.37 -0.49
N LEU A 232 6.01 -13.38 0.81
CA LEU A 232 4.99 -13.55 1.85
C LEU A 232 4.44 -12.23 2.38
N GLY A 233 5.23 -11.16 2.31
CA GLY A 233 4.87 -9.84 2.85
C GLY A 233 6.07 -8.92 3.02
N THR A 234 5.82 -7.77 3.63
CA THR A 234 6.85 -6.80 4.00
C THR A 234 6.85 -6.50 5.51
N LEU A 235 8.02 -6.13 6.01
CA LEU A 235 8.24 -5.57 7.34
C LEU A 235 8.95 -4.22 7.17
N ARG A 236 8.40 -3.16 7.74
CA ARG A 236 9.02 -1.83 7.71
C ARG A 236 8.64 -1.01 8.92
N LEU A 237 9.38 0.06 9.17
CA LEU A 237 8.90 1.11 10.06
C LEU A 237 7.63 1.75 9.48
N ARG A 238 6.71 2.19 10.34
CA ARG A 238 5.51 2.93 9.92
C ARG A 238 5.87 4.23 9.20
N SER A 239 6.97 4.88 9.58
CA SER A 239 7.46 6.08 8.90
C SER A 239 8.19 5.83 7.58
N ALA A 240 8.49 4.57 7.22
CA ALA A 240 9.27 4.29 6.01
C ALA A 240 8.51 4.76 4.75
N SER A 241 9.24 5.47 3.88
CA SER A 241 8.68 6.18 2.72
C SER A 241 9.50 5.93 1.45
N PRO A 242 8.90 6.13 0.25
CA PRO A 242 9.62 6.06 -1.02
C PRO A 242 10.78 7.07 -1.11
N ASP A 243 11.85 6.70 -1.82
CA ASP A 243 13.00 7.56 -2.08
C ASP A 243 13.00 8.21 -3.46
N VAL A 244 13.61 9.39 -3.56
CA VAL A 244 13.69 10.19 -4.80
C VAL A 244 14.45 9.52 -5.95
N GLY A 245 15.26 8.49 -5.71
CA GLY A 245 16.04 7.88 -6.78
C GLY A 245 15.28 6.82 -7.57
N HIS A 246 14.53 5.96 -6.88
CA HIS A 246 13.83 4.82 -7.49
C HIS A 246 12.33 5.06 -7.61
N PHE A 247 11.81 5.95 -6.78
CA PHE A 247 10.41 6.33 -6.76
C PHE A 247 10.25 7.80 -7.16
N ALA A 248 11.19 8.35 -7.95
CA ALA A 248 11.09 9.70 -8.52
C ALA A 248 9.73 9.89 -9.18
N ASP A 249 9.32 8.94 -10.03
CA ASP A 249 8.02 8.98 -10.70
C ASP A 249 6.85 8.83 -9.71
N ALA A 250 6.99 8.12 -8.58
CA ALA A 250 5.93 8.02 -7.57
C ALA A 250 5.88 9.25 -6.63
N LEU A 251 7.00 9.96 -6.47
CA LEU A 251 7.14 11.20 -5.70
C LEU A 251 6.82 12.45 -6.54
N GLU A 252 7.02 12.38 -7.86
CA GLU A 252 6.59 13.36 -8.87
C GLU A 252 5.18 13.06 -9.37
N SER A 253 4.73 11.80 -9.26
CA SER A 253 3.34 11.44 -9.51
C SER A 253 2.48 12.13 -8.46
N PRO A 254 1.39 12.76 -8.88
CA PRO A 254 0.32 13.25 -8.00
C PRO A 254 -0.33 12.17 -7.11
N LEU A 255 0.12 10.91 -7.21
CA LEU A 255 -0.37 9.72 -6.52
C LEU A 255 0.76 9.11 -5.67
N LEU A 256 0.76 9.40 -4.38
CA LEU A 256 1.32 8.48 -3.40
C LEU A 256 0.18 7.65 -2.79
N TYR A 257 0.39 6.33 -2.76
CA TYR A 257 -0.26 5.23 -2.01
C TYR A 257 -1.78 5.18 -1.86
N GLU A 258 -2.32 3.97 -2.05
CA GLU A 258 -3.64 3.52 -1.55
C GLU A 258 -3.87 4.02 -0.12
N GLU A 259 -2.87 4.02 0.76
CA GLU A 259 -3.00 4.52 2.12
C GLU A 259 -3.21 6.03 2.25
N GLN A 260 -2.56 6.87 1.43
CA GLN A 260 -2.86 8.31 1.44
C GLN A 260 -4.22 8.58 0.82
N ALA A 261 -4.58 7.84 -0.23
CA ALA A 261 -5.92 7.88 -0.80
C ALA A 261 -6.99 7.48 0.22
N LEU A 262 -6.71 6.46 1.04
CA LEU A 262 -7.55 6.00 2.15
C LEU A 262 -7.60 7.04 3.28
N ASP A 263 -6.48 7.65 3.68
CA ASP A 263 -6.45 8.72 4.70
C ASP A 263 -7.22 9.97 4.22
N MET A 264 -7.02 10.39 2.98
CA MET A 264 -7.75 11.51 2.38
C MET A 264 -9.25 11.25 2.36
N VAL A 265 -9.66 10.05 1.94
CA VAL A 265 -11.06 9.65 1.95
C VAL A 265 -11.60 9.53 3.38
N ALA A 266 -10.83 8.99 4.32
CA ALA A 266 -11.23 8.94 5.73
C ALA A 266 -11.45 10.35 6.30
N ARG A 267 -10.53 11.29 6.04
CA ARG A 267 -10.67 12.71 6.40
C ARG A 267 -11.87 13.36 5.72
N TYR A 268 -12.11 13.07 4.44
CA TYR A 268 -13.28 13.53 3.70
C TYR A 268 -14.60 13.12 4.37
N TYR A 269 -14.76 11.83 4.72
CA TYR A 269 -15.98 11.36 5.40
C TYR A 269 -16.08 11.80 6.87
N ASN A 270 -14.94 11.95 7.55
CA ASN A 270 -14.92 12.55 8.89
C ASN A 270 -15.34 14.02 8.86
N ALA A 271 -14.86 14.80 7.89
CA ALA A 271 -15.25 16.19 7.67
C ALA A 271 -16.75 16.31 7.37
N ILE A 272 -17.29 15.40 6.54
CA ILE A 272 -18.75 15.30 6.36
C ILE A 272 -19.42 15.06 7.70
N ASN A 273 -19.11 13.96 8.40
CA ASN A 273 -19.80 13.57 9.63
C ASN A 273 -19.67 14.62 10.76
N ALA A 274 -18.56 15.35 10.81
CA ALA A 274 -18.30 16.42 11.78
C ALA A 274 -18.88 17.78 11.36
N ARG A 275 -19.36 17.91 10.12
CA ARG A 275 -19.74 19.20 9.49
C ARG A 275 -18.59 20.21 9.52
N ASP A 276 -17.38 19.73 9.30
CA ASP A 276 -16.14 20.50 9.34
C ASP A 276 -15.73 20.89 7.92
N ILE A 277 -16.07 22.13 7.53
CA ILE A 277 -15.77 22.67 6.20
C ILE A 277 -14.27 22.92 6.05
N ASP A 278 -13.60 23.39 7.09
CA ASP A 278 -12.16 23.68 7.06
C ASP A 278 -11.37 22.37 6.81
N MET A 279 -11.73 21.29 7.52
CA MET A 279 -11.14 19.95 7.29
C MET A 279 -11.45 19.40 5.89
N MET A 280 -12.58 19.76 5.31
CA MET A 280 -12.92 19.38 3.94
C MET A 280 -12.03 20.13 2.94
N GLU A 281 -11.84 21.44 3.11
CA GLU A 281 -11.00 22.25 2.23
C GLU A 281 -9.53 21.79 2.24
N ASP A 282 -9.04 21.28 3.38
CA ASP A 282 -7.68 20.74 3.50
C ASP A 282 -7.40 19.48 2.66
N VAL A 283 -8.45 18.76 2.22
CA VAL A 283 -8.30 17.51 1.44
C VAL A 283 -8.77 17.62 0.00
N LEU A 284 -9.43 18.73 -0.34
CA LEU A 284 -9.99 18.98 -1.66
C LEU A 284 -9.09 19.91 -2.46
N SER A 285 -9.11 19.75 -3.78
CA SER A 285 -8.46 20.70 -4.67
C SER A 285 -9.27 21.99 -4.79
N ASP A 286 -8.61 23.12 -5.02
CA ASP A 286 -9.24 24.42 -5.32
C ASP A 286 -10.26 24.37 -6.48
N ARG A 287 -10.15 23.36 -7.34
CA ARG A 287 -11.03 23.15 -8.51
C ARG A 287 -11.96 21.95 -8.35
N TRP A 288 -12.10 21.44 -7.12
CA TRP A 288 -12.92 20.27 -6.85
C TRP A 288 -14.38 20.50 -7.20
N VAL A 289 -14.99 19.47 -7.79
CA VAL A 289 -16.42 19.44 -8.08
C VAL A 289 -17.03 18.08 -7.76
N VAL A 290 -18.32 18.06 -7.40
CA VAL A 290 -19.10 16.84 -7.17
C VAL A 290 -20.29 16.70 -8.11
N HIS A 291 -20.50 15.48 -8.59
CA HIS A 291 -21.58 15.04 -9.48
C HIS A 291 -22.58 14.12 -8.76
N GLY A 292 -23.82 14.04 -9.26
CA GLY A 292 -24.66 12.84 -9.11
C GLY A 292 -26.07 13.00 -8.54
N GLU A 293 -26.37 14.07 -7.79
CA GLU A 293 -27.74 14.35 -7.33
C GLU A 293 -28.53 15.31 -8.25
N SER A 294 -27.82 16.09 -9.07
CA SER A 294 -28.38 17.06 -9.99
C SER A 294 -27.69 16.99 -11.36
N ALA A 295 -28.25 17.65 -12.36
CA ALA A 295 -27.61 17.79 -13.68
C ALA A 295 -26.39 18.72 -13.66
N GLU A 296 -26.27 19.56 -12.62
CA GLU A 296 -25.17 20.49 -12.42
C GLU A 296 -24.22 19.96 -11.34
N THR A 297 -22.93 20.27 -11.52
CA THR A 297 -21.89 20.01 -10.53
C THR A 297 -21.97 21.01 -9.40
N MET A 298 -21.61 20.60 -8.18
CA MET A 298 -21.51 21.50 -7.02
C MET A 298 -20.04 21.66 -6.59
N ASP A 299 -19.72 22.83 -6.06
CA ASP A 299 -18.49 23.11 -5.32
C ASP A 299 -18.66 22.75 -3.84
N VAL A 300 -17.67 23.08 -3.00
CA VAL A 300 -17.67 22.78 -1.56
C VAL A 300 -18.87 23.42 -0.84
N GLU A 301 -19.13 24.70 -1.11
CA GLU A 301 -20.26 25.44 -0.52
C GLU A 301 -21.59 24.79 -0.91
N GLY A 302 -21.82 24.55 -2.21
CA GLY A 302 -23.04 23.89 -2.68
C GLY A 302 -23.22 22.47 -2.13
N PHE A 303 -22.13 21.74 -1.93
CA PHE A 303 -22.18 20.43 -1.31
C PHE A 303 -22.60 20.49 0.18
N PHE A 304 -22.06 21.45 0.95
CA PHE A 304 -22.47 21.60 2.36
C PHE A 304 -23.88 22.17 2.52
N ASP A 305 -24.35 23.02 1.59
CA ASP A 305 -25.75 23.44 1.54
C ASP A 305 -26.70 22.25 1.36
N GLN A 306 -26.34 21.31 0.47
CA GLN A 306 -27.09 20.07 0.29
C GLN A 306 -27.09 19.20 1.56
N VAL A 307 -25.92 19.06 2.20
CA VAL A 307 -25.78 18.31 3.47
C VAL A 307 -26.67 18.94 4.56
N ALA A 308 -26.67 20.27 4.68
CA ALA A 308 -27.53 20.99 5.61
C ALA A 308 -29.03 20.74 5.34
N GLY A 309 -29.43 20.68 4.07
CA GLY A 309 -30.81 20.32 3.69
C GLY A 309 -31.22 18.91 4.12
N ILE A 310 -30.28 17.95 4.13
CA ILE A 310 -30.53 16.61 4.69
C ILE A 310 -30.62 16.66 6.22
N ASP A 311 -29.78 17.46 6.88
CA ASP A 311 -29.80 17.65 8.35
C ASP A 311 -31.09 18.28 8.87
N GLU A 312 -31.75 19.12 8.05
CA GLU A 312 -33.07 19.66 8.39
C GLU A 312 -34.14 18.56 8.46
N GLY A 313 -34.03 17.53 7.63
CA GLY A 313 -34.98 16.42 7.56
C GLY A 313 -34.63 15.26 8.49
N LEU A 314 -33.34 14.98 8.67
CA LEU A 314 -32.82 13.88 9.47
C LEU A 314 -31.91 14.43 10.59
N ALA A 315 -32.20 14.10 11.85
CA ALA A 315 -31.27 14.32 12.95
C ALA A 315 -30.20 13.23 13.01
N ASP A 316 -29.05 13.56 13.61
CA ASP A 316 -27.94 12.63 13.87
C ASP A 316 -27.43 11.92 12.60
N VAL A 317 -27.41 12.65 11.48
CA VAL A 317 -27.01 12.09 10.19
C VAL A 317 -25.54 11.71 10.20
N ARG A 318 -25.26 10.49 9.77
CA ARG A 318 -23.89 10.00 9.58
C ARG A 318 -23.80 9.11 8.36
N PHE A 319 -22.64 9.17 7.71
CA PHE A 319 -22.22 8.21 6.71
C PHE A 319 -21.31 7.17 7.37
N ASP A 320 -21.74 5.92 7.38
CA ASP A 320 -20.95 4.78 7.80
C ASP A 320 -20.23 4.20 6.57
N VAL A 321 -18.90 4.35 6.50
CA VAL A 321 -18.07 3.74 5.45
C VAL A 321 -17.99 2.24 5.68
N GLU A 322 -18.38 1.43 4.69
CA GLU A 322 -18.40 -0.04 4.77
C GLU A 322 -17.27 -0.68 3.98
N ASN A 323 -17.02 -0.19 2.76
CA ASN A 323 -15.93 -0.66 1.91
C ASN A 323 -15.29 0.53 1.20
N VAL A 324 -13.97 0.46 1.04
CA VAL A 324 -13.20 1.37 0.20
C VAL A 324 -12.36 0.54 -0.77
N HIS A 325 -12.32 0.95 -2.03
CA HIS A 325 -11.55 0.30 -3.08
C HIS A 325 -10.73 1.34 -3.82
N VAL A 326 -9.43 1.12 -3.92
CA VAL A 326 -8.53 2.01 -4.66
C VAL A 326 -8.11 1.33 -5.96
N ALA A 327 -8.20 2.07 -7.06
CA ALA A 327 -7.71 1.67 -8.37
C ALA A 327 -7.02 2.87 -9.00
N GLU A 328 -5.68 2.83 -9.06
CA GLU A 328 -4.85 3.93 -9.59
C GLU A 328 -5.16 5.26 -8.88
N ASP A 329 -5.72 6.24 -9.58
CA ASP A 329 -6.10 7.56 -9.09
C ASP A 329 -7.55 7.67 -8.62
N VAL A 330 -8.27 6.55 -8.56
CA VAL A 330 -9.70 6.52 -8.25
C VAL A 330 -9.97 5.73 -6.98
N VAL A 331 -10.70 6.35 -6.06
CA VAL A 331 -11.20 5.70 -4.84
C VAL A 331 -12.71 5.54 -4.91
N THR A 332 -13.19 4.30 -4.82
CA THR A 332 -14.62 4.00 -4.70
C THR A 332 -14.97 3.70 -3.25
N VAL A 333 -16.00 4.34 -2.73
CA VAL A 333 -16.51 4.15 -1.37
C VAL A 333 -17.92 3.63 -1.44
N VAL A 334 -18.19 2.56 -0.70
CA VAL A 334 -19.52 2.02 -0.47
C VAL A 334 -19.84 2.19 1.00
N GLY A 335 -21.02 2.73 1.32
CA GLY A 335 -21.43 2.94 2.69
C GLY A 335 -22.93 3.12 2.85
N THR A 336 -23.33 3.39 4.09
CA THR A 336 -24.72 3.57 4.47
C THR A 336 -24.89 4.92 5.16
N ILE A 337 -25.86 5.73 4.70
CA ILE A 337 -26.28 6.94 5.39
C ILE A 337 -27.36 6.55 6.40
N ARG A 338 -27.24 7.04 7.62
CA ARG A 338 -28.22 6.84 8.71
C ARG A 338 -28.64 8.17 9.32
N GLY A 339 -29.85 8.23 9.85
CA GLY A 339 -30.34 9.35 10.65
C GLY A 339 -31.75 9.09 11.19
N THR A 340 -32.23 9.98 12.05
CA THR A 340 -33.60 9.93 12.58
C THR A 340 -34.47 10.95 11.86
N HIS A 341 -35.59 10.52 11.28
CA HIS A 341 -36.46 11.42 10.51
C HIS A 341 -37.28 12.35 11.41
N THR A 342 -36.74 13.54 11.69
CA THR A 342 -37.27 14.52 12.64
C THR A 342 -37.81 15.79 12.00
N GLY A 343 -37.50 16.05 10.73
CA GLY A 343 -38.01 17.19 9.97
C GLY A 343 -38.73 16.78 8.70
N VAL A 344 -39.11 17.76 7.88
CA VAL A 344 -39.76 17.51 6.59
C VAL A 344 -38.69 17.17 5.56
N LEU A 345 -38.71 15.96 5.01
CA LEU A 345 -37.75 15.52 4.00
C LEU A 345 -38.46 15.00 2.75
N TYR A 346 -38.10 15.54 1.58
CA TYR A 346 -38.74 15.19 0.29
C TYR A 346 -40.29 15.23 0.33
N GLY A 347 -40.85 16.14 1.12
CA GLY A 347 -42.30 16.32 1.30
C GLY A 347 -42.96 15.28 2.22
N ALA A 348 -42.20 14.42 2.90
CA ALA A 348 -42.67 13.59 4.00
C ALA A 348 -42.66 14.38 5.31
N GLU A 349 -43.69 14.19 6.13
CA GLU A 349 -43.74 14.72 7.49
C GLU A 349 -42.89 13.83 8.42
N PRO A 350 -42.26 14.39 9.46
CA PRO A 350 -41.36 13.65 10.34
C PRO A 350 -42.03 12.44 10.97
N THR A 351 -41.39 11.28 10.85
CA THR A 351 -41.92 10.01 11.38
C THR A 351 -41.40 9.70 12.77
N GLY A 352 -40.25 10.27 13.16
CA GLY A 352 -39.54 9.95 14.40
C GLY A 352 -38.80 8.60 14.35
N GLU A 353 -38.79 7.93 13.21
CA GLU A 353 -38.14 6.63 13.01
C GLU A 353 -36.72 6.80 12.48
N GLU A 354 -35.86 5.83 12.77
CA GLU A 354 -34.53 5.72 12.15
C GLU A 354 -34.66 5.29 10.69
N VAL A 355 -33.86 5.90 9.81
CA VAL A 355 -33.74 5.52 8.40
C VAL A 355 -32.30 5.14 8.08
N ALA A 356 -32.13 4.20 7.16
CA ALA A 356 -30.83 3.79 6.64
C ALA A 356 -30.91 3.49 5.14
N PHE A 357 -30.02 4.07 4.34
CA PHE A 357 -30.01 3.88 2.89
C PHE A 357 -28.58 3.87 2.34
N GLY A 358 -28.34 3.01 1.36
CA GLY A 358 -27.01 2.81 0.79
C GLY A 358 -26.56 3.98 -0.08
N ALA A 359 -25.25 4.18 -0.16
CA ALA A 359 -24.64 5.17 -1.03
C ALA A 359 -23.30 4.67 -1.57
N ILE A 360 -22.99 5.08 -2.79
CA ILE A 360 -21.71 4.85 -3.45
C ILE A 360 -21.14 6.20 -3.87
N ALA A 361 -19.86 6.41 -3.61
CA ALA A 361 -19.12 7.54 -4.12
C ALA A 361 -17.86 7.07 -4.85
N VAL A 362 -17.42 7.87 -5.81
CA VAL A 362 -16.17 7.70 -6.53
C VAL A 362 -15.42 9.02 -6.43
N HIS A 363 -14.15 8.98 -6.04
CA HIS A 363 -13.29 10.14 -5.86
C HIS A 363 -12.08 9.99 -6.77
N GLN A 364 -11.80 11.00 -7.60
CA GLN A 364 -10.56 11.10 -8.34
C GLN A 364 -9.54 11.93 -7.54
N ILE A 365 -8.31 11.43 -7.47
CA ILE A 365 -7.21 12.02 -6.71
C ILE A 365 -6.14 12.55 -7.66
N SER A 366 -5.66 13.76 -7.40
CA SER A 366 -4.49 14.31 -8.06
C SER A 366 -3.78 15.31 -7.14
N ASN A 367 -2.48 15.14 -6.99
CA ASN A 367 -1.52 15.99 -6.29
C ASN A 367 -1.76 15.97 -4.78
N GLY A 368 -2.16 14.81 -4.25
CA GLY A 368 -2.55 14.67 -2.85
C GLY A 368 -3.86 15.38 -2.50
N GLU A 369 -4.67 15.74 -3.49
CA GLU A 369 -5.98 16.37 -3.31
C GLU A 369 -7.07 15.56 -4.02
N ILE A 370 -8.29 15.56 -3.50
CA ILE A 370 -9.44 15.06 -4.25
C ILE A 370 -9.83 16.15 -5.25
N VAL A 371 -9.80 15.83 -6.55
CA VAL A 371 -10.06 16.79 -7.63
C VAL A 371 -11.46 16.68 -8.21
N GLU A 372 -12.11 15.52 -8.08
CA GLU A 372 -13.45 15.31 -8.62
C GLU A 372 -14.16 14.18 -7.87
N SER A 373 -15.48 14.28 -7.69
CA SER A 373 -16.27 13.25 -6.99
C SER A 373 -17.58 12.95 -7.74
N TRP A 374 -18.00 11.69 -7.76
CA TRP A 374 -19.34 11.26 -8.18
C TRP A 374 -20.04 10.58 -7.02
N LYS A 375 -21.29 10.93 -6.75
CA LYS A 375 -22.07 10.38 -5.63
C LYS A 375 -23.41 9.86 -6.09
N MET A 376 -23.85 8.74 -5.51
CA MET A 376 -25.16 8.18 -5.73
C MET A 376 -25.69 7.62 -4.42
N ALA A 377 -26.84 8.10 -3.96
CA ALA A 377 -27.54 7.57 -2.80
C ALA A 377 -28.82 6.84 -3.25
N ASP A 378 -29.19 5.77 -2.54
CA ASP A 378 -30.44 5.04 -2.77
C ASP A 378 -31.63 5.82 -2.21
N ARG A 379 -31.95 6.92 -2.88
CA ARG A 379 -33.08 7.79 -2.54
C ARG A 379 -34.41 7.04 -2.59
N LEU A 380 -34.52 6.01 -3.42
CA LEU A 380 -35.74 5.21 -3.49
C LEU A 380 -35.94 4.44 -2.18
N ALA A 381 -34.90 3.76 -1.68
CA ALA A 381 -34.95 3.07 -0.39
C ALA A 381 -35.26 4.03 0.77
N LEU A 382 -34.75 5.26 0.74
CA LEU A 382 -35.12 6.29 1.71
C LEU A 382 -36.62 6.63 1.58
N MET A 383 -37.11 6.97 0.39
CA MET A 383 -38.51 7.35 0.17
C MET A 383 -39.51 6.26 0.57
N GLU A 384 -39.15 4.99 0.42
CA GLU A 384 -39.95 3.86 0.91
C GLU A 384 -40.07 3.87 2.44
N GLN A 385 -38.98 4.14 3.16
CA GLN A 385 -38.97 4.26 4.63
C GLN A 385 -39.76 5.49 5.12
N LEU A 386 -39.76 6.59 4.35
CA LEU A 386 -40.56 7.77 4.64
C LEU A 386 -42.06 7.61 4.31
N GLY A 387 -42.48 6.45 3.79
CA GLY A 387 -43.87 6.21 3.39
C GLY A 387 -44.30 6.98 2.13
N LYS A 388 -43.34 7.42 1.30
CA LYS A 388 -43.55 8.19 0.06
C LYS A 388 -43.31 7.36 -1.20
N LYS A 389 -43.90 6.16 -1.23
CA LYS A 389 -43.90 5.32 -2.44
C LYS A 389 -44.80 5.97 -3.49
N GLU A 390 -44.26 6.36 -4.63
CA GLU A 390 -45.06 6.61 -5.86
C GLU A 390 -45.35 5.31 -6.59
#